data_AF-A0A7X9D0A1-F1
#
_entry.id   AF-A0A7X9D0A1-F1
#
_cell.length_a   1.000
_cell.length_b   1.000
_cell.length_c   1.000
_cell.angle_alpha   90.00
_cell.angle_beta   90.00
_cell.angle_gamma   90.00
#
_symmetry.space_group_name_H-M   'P 1'
#
loop_
_entity.id
_entity.type
_entity.pdbx_description
1 polymer ?
#
loop_
_entity_poly.entity_id
_entity_poly.type
_entity_poly.pdbx_seq_one_letter_code
_entity_poly.pdbx_strand_id
1 'polypeptide(L)'
;MTVAQNCCYASNSVCFKLGKVYRNVQRYYENNLLPFGLTPVQFFVINILYNKDGMKFKDLANALSIEGPTLTGLLDRMERAGFLERRGDPED
;
A
#
# COMPACT_ATOMS: atom_id res chain seq x y z
N MET A 1 2.57 -15.18 33.53
CA MET A 1 3.17 -15.55 32.24
C MET A 1 4.36 -14.64 32.00
N THR A 2 5.59 -15.16 32.12
CA THR A 2 6.81 -14.35 31.97
C THR A 2 7.77 -15.06 31.05
N VAL A 3 8.16 -14.39 29.96
CA VAL A 3 9.33 -14.77 29.17
C VAL A 3 10.51 -13.98 29.74
N ALA A 4 11.17 -14.54 30.75
CA ALA A 4 12.53 -14.15 31.10
C ALA A 4 13.47 -14.80 30.07
N GLN A 5 14.45 -14.04 29.56
CA GLN A 5 15.42 -14.45 28.53
C GLN A 5 14.91 -14.48 27.07
N ASN A 6 14.39 -13.35 26.56
CA ASN A 6 14.44 -13.03 25.11
C ASN A 6 14.38 -11.53 24.75
N CYS A 7 14.35 -10.63 25.74
CA CYS A 7 14.15 -9.18 25.53
C CYS A 7 15.20 -8.55 24.58
N CYS A 8 16.43 -9.09 24.57
CA CYS A 8 17.52 -8.58 23.74
C CYS A 8 17.60 -9.21 22.33
N TYR A 9 16.94 -10.34 22.08
CA TYR A 9 17.00 -11.02 20.78
C TYR A 9 16.02 -10.42 19.77
N ALA A 10 14.83 -10.02 20.26
CA ALA A 10 13.81 -9.41 19.40
C ALA A 10 14.32 -8.14 18.72
N SER A 11 15.00 -7.24 19.44
CA SER A 11 15.53 -6.00 18.85
C SER A 11 16.64 -6.22 17.82
N ASN A 12 17.34 -7.36 17.87
CA ASN A 12 18.39 -7.72 16.93
C ASN A 12 17.91 -8.50 15.70
N SER A 13 16.70 -9.09 15.75
CA SER A 13 16.07 -9.78 14.63
C SER A 13 15.85 -8.85 13.43
N VAL A 14 16.15 -9.35 12.23
CA VAL A 14 15.91 -8.65 10.97
C VAL A 14 14.44 -8.26 10.83
N CYS A 15 13.51 -9.15 11.19
CA CYS A 15 12.07 -8.88 11.11
C CYS A 15 11.66 -7.69 11.99
N PHE A 16 12.18 -7.60 13.21
CA PHE A 16 11.89 -6.48 14.10
C PHE A 16 12.46 -5.16 13.58
N LYS A 17 13.71 -5.18 13.09
CA LYS A 17 14.37 -4.00 12.50
C LYS A 17 13.62 -3.54 11.25
N LEU A 18 13.23 -4.45 10.38
CA LEU A 18 12.45 -4.14 9.18
C LEU A 18 11.08 -3.57 9.55
N GLY A 19 10.37 -4.17 10.51
CA GLY A 19 9.11 -3.63 11.01
C GLY A 19 9.25 -2.22 11.60
N LYS A 20 10.36 -1.94 12.30
CA LYS A 20 10.65 -0.58 12.81
C LYS A 20 10.87 0.42 11.67
N VAL A 21 11.68 0.06 10.68
CA VAL A 21 11.91 0.90 9.49
C VAL A 21 10.61 1.13 8.73
N TYR A 22 9.85 0.08 8.46
CA TYR A 22 8.56 0.14 7.77
C TYR A 22 7.58 1.10 8.48
N ARG A 23 7.43 1.00 9.81
CA ARG A 23 6.57 1.93 10.57
C ARG A 23 7.02 3.38 10.47
N ASN A 24 8.33 3.63 10.47
CA ASN A 24 8.85 4.99 10.31
C ASN A 24 8.57 5.54 8.89
N VAL A 25 8.74 4.70 7.87
CA VAL A 25 8.42 5.07 6.48
C VAL A 25 6.92 5.30 6.31
N GLN A 26 6.07 4.44 6.87
CA GLN A 26 4.61 4.62 6.85
C GLN A 26 4.21 5.95 7.46
N ARG A 27 4.69 6.28 8.66
CA ARG A 27 4.41 7.58 9.30
C ARG A 27 4.87 8.77 8.48
N TYR A 28 6.02 8.65 7.81
CA TYR A 28 6.49 9.68 6.89
C TYR A 28 5.47 9.91 5.78
N TYR A 29 5.01 8.86 5.09
CA TYR A 29 4.00 9.00 4.05
C TYR A 29 2.66 9.50 4.59
N GLU A 30 2.15 8.95 5.70
CA GLU A 30 0.90 9.39 6.32
C GLU A 30 0.91 10.90 6.60
N ASN A 31 1.98 11.42 7.22
CA ASN A 31 2.08 12.85 7.54
C ASN A 31 2.13 13.73 6.29
N ASN A 32 2.82 13.30 5.23
CA ASN A 32 2.95 14.06 4.00
C ASN A 32 1.70 13.97 3.10
N LEU A 33 0.94 12.87 3.21
CA LEU A 33 -0.24 12.61 2.41
C LEU A 33 -1.55 13.08 3.07
N LEU A 34 -1.52 13.31 4.39
CA LEU A 34 -2.66 13.81 5.16
C LEU A 34 -3.32 15.05 4.54
N PRO A 35 -2.59 16.09 4.06
CA PRO A 35 -3.20 17.26 3.44
C PRO A 35 -4.00 16.95 2.17
N PHE A 36 -3.72 15.83 1.50
CA PHE A 36 -4.37 15.40 0.27
C PHE A 36 -5.50 14.38 0.52
N GLY A 37 -5.76 14.01 1.78
CA GLY A 37 -6.72 12.96 2.12
C GLY A 37 -6.33 11.57 1.60
N LEU A 38 -5.02 11.34 1.38
CA LEU A 38 -4.50 10.10 0.83
C LEU A 38 -3.85 9.22 1.90
N THR A 39 -4.04 7.91 1.74
CA THR A 39 -3.25 6.90 2.45
C THR A 39 -1.99 6.51 1.65
N PRO A 40 -0.95 5.98 2.29
CA PRO A 40 0.27 5.55 1.59
C PRO A 40 0.01 4.53 0.48
N VAL A 41 -0.91 3.58 0.70
CA VAL A 41 -1.28 2.58 -0.31
C VAL A 41 -2.01 3.22 -1.51
N GLN A 42 -2.90 4.18 -1.28
CA GLN A 42 -3.56 4.91 -2.38
C GLN A 42 -2.55 5.73 -3.17
N PHE A 43 -1.58 6.35 -2.51
CA PHE A 43 -0.49 7.05 -3.17
C PHE A 43 0.34 6.12 -4.08
N PHE A 44 0.64 4.90 -3.65
CA PHE A 44 1.35 3.95 -4.51
C PHE A 44 0.55 3.51 -5.74
N VAL A 45 -0.77 3.35 -5.61
CA VAL A 45 -1.65 3.13 -6.78
C VAL A 45 -1.50 4.28 -7.77
N ILE A 46 -1.63 5.53 -7.30
CA ILE A 46 -1.48 6.73 -8.15
C ILE A 46 -0.09 6.77 -8.79
N ASN A 47 0.97 6.50 -8.02
CA ASN A 47 2.34 6.53 -8.52
C ASN A 47 2.56 5.50 -9.64
N ILE A 48 2.02 4.29 -9.48
CA ILE A 48 2.12 3.24 -10.51
C ILE A 48 1.36 3.67 -11.78
N LEU A 49 0.11 4.13 -11.64
CA LEU A 49 -0.72 4.57 -12.77
C LEU A 49 -0.18 5.83 -13.45
N TYR A 50 0.49 6.71 -12.71
CA TYR A 50 1.16 7.89 -13.28
C TYR A 50 2.32 7.50 -14.20
N ASN A 51 3.04 6.41 -13.89
CA ASN A 51 4.11 5.90 -14.74
C ASN A 51 3.58 5.06 -15.91
N LYS A 52 2.48 4.33 -15.70
CA LYS A 52 1.84 3.49 -16.72
C LYS A 52 0.33 3.51 -16.52
N ASP A 53 -0.34 4.39 -17.26
CA ASP A 53 -1.79 4.49 -17.23
C ASP A 53 -2.44 3.26 -17.90
N GLY A 54 -3.71 3.02 -17.60
CA GLY A 54 -4.48 1.92 -18.20
C GLY A 54 -3.98 0.51 -17.86
N MET A 55 -3.30 0.34 -16.71
CA MET A 55 -2.86 -0.99 -16.28
C MET A 55 -4.04 -1.93 -16.03
N LYS A 56 -3.90 -3.18 -16.51
CA LYS A 56 -4.86 -4.25 -16.22
C LYS A 56 -4.88 -4.52 -14.71
N PHE A 57 -6.05 -4.83 -14.17
CA PHE A 57 -6.27 -5.07 -12.73
C PHE A 57 -5.26 -6.08 -12.15
N LYS A 58 -5.03 -7.19 -12.87
CA LYS A 58 -4.10 -8.25 -12.46
C LYS A 58 -2.66 -7.75 -12.37
N ASP A 59 -2.24 -6.90 -13.30
CA ASP A 59 -0.88 -6.35 -13.30
C ASP A 59 -0.69 -5.37 -12.15
N LEU A 60 -1.71 -4.57 -11.86
CA LEU A 60 -1.69 -3.65 -10.71
C LEU A 60 -1.64 -4.42 -9.38
N ALA A 61 -2.40 -5.51 -9.25
CA ALA A 61 -2.35 -6.39 -8.07
C ALA A 61 -0.95 -6.98 -7.85
N ASN A 62 -0.34 -7.47 -8.92
CA ASN A 62 1.02 -8.00 -8.89
C ASN A 62 2.05 -6.92 -8.52
N ALA A 63 1.97 -5.73 -9.14
CA ALA A 63 2.89 -4.63 -8.87
C ALA A 63 2.83 -4.15 -7.40
N LEU A 64 1.64 -4.16 -6.80
CA LEU A 64 1.43 -3.79 -5.41
C LEU A 64 1.66 -4.94 -4.42
N SER A 65 1.79 -6.18 -4.90
CA SER A 65 1.79 -7.38 -4.05
C SER A 65 0.55 -7.47 -3.14
N ILE A 66 -0.63 -7.16 -3.69
CA ILE A 66 -1.92 -7.17 -2.98
C ILE A 66 -2.85 -8.20 -3.63
N GLU A 67 -3.59 -8.94 -2.81
CA GLU A 67 -4.61 -9.88 -3.30
C GLU A 67 -5.78 -9.17 -3.97
N GLY A 68 -6.36 -9.81 -4.99
CA GLY A 68 -7.48 -9.28 -5.78
C GLY A 68 -8.62 -8.66 -4.94
N PRO A 69 -9.21 -9.38 -3.96
CA PRO A 69 -10.30 -8.83 -3.16
C PRO A 69 -9.93 -7.55 -2.40
N THR A 70 -8.69 -7.47 -1.92
CA THR A 70 -8.17 -6.29 -1.22
C THR A 70 -7.97 -5.13 -2.20
N LEU A 71 -7.45 -5.40 -3.40
CA LEU A 71 -7.30 -4.38 -4.44
C LEU A 71 -8.66 -3.86 -4.91
N THR A 72 -9.67 -4.73 -5.10
CA THR A 72 -11.02 -4.31 -5.47
C THR A 72 -11.57 -3.28 -4.49
N GLY A 73 -11.57 -3.60 -3.19
CA GLY A 73 -12.07 -2.67 -2.17
C GLY A 73 -11.24 -1.39 -2.04
N LEU A 74 -9.94 -1.43 -2.35
CA LEU A 74 -9.10 -0.24 -2.43
C LEU A 74 -9.50 0.66 -3.61
N LEU A 75 -9.60 0.09 -4.83
CA LEU A 75 -9.95 0.84 -6.03
C LEU A 75 -11.38 1.41 -5.93
N ASP A 76 -12.34 0.68 -5.36
CA ASP A 76 -13.71 1.17 -5.13
C ASP A 76 -13.75 2.39 -4.21
N ARG A 77 -12.86 2.46 -3.21
CA ARG A 77 -12.73 3.65 -2.34
C ARG A 77 -12.06 4.81 -3.07
N MET A 78 -11.04 4.52 -3.87
CA MET A 78 -10.32 5.55 -4.62
C MET A 78 -11.19 6.19 -5.71
N GLU A 79 -11.96 5.39 -6.44
CA GLU A 79 -12.90 5.86 -7.46
C GLU A 79 -14.00 6.73 -6.84
N ARG A 80 -14.61 6.29 -5.72
CA ARG A 80 -15.60 7.10 -4.98
C ARG A 80 -15.04 8.41 -4.43
N ALA A 81 -13.76 8.43 -4.09
CA ALA A 81 -13.07 9.64 -3.63
C ALA A 81 -12.60 10.54 -4.80
N GLY A 82 -12.79 10.11 -6.06
CA GLY A 82 -12.40 10.87 -7.25
C GLY A 82 -10.91 10.84 -7.57
N PHE A 83 -10.15 9.89 -7.00
CA PHE A 83 -8.70 9.78 -7.25
C PHE A 83 -8.37 9.07 -8.55
N LEU A 84 -9.28 8.24 -9.07
CA LEU A 84 -9.11 7.49 -10.30
C LEU A 84 -10.48 7.17 -10.92
N GLU A 85 -10.46 6.68 -12.15
CA GLU A 85 -11.60 6.09 -12.83
C GLU A 85 -11.21 4.76 -13.44
N ARG A 86 -12.13 3.79 -13.45
CA ARG A 86 -11.95 2.54 -14.19
C ARG A 86 -12.60 2.64 -15.56
N ARG A 87 -11.87 2.24 -16.58
CA ARG A 87 -12.38 2.12 -17.95
C ARG A 87 -12.40 0.65 -18.34
N GLY A 88 -13.47 0.22 -19.03
CA GLY A 88 -13.48 -1.09 -19.67
C GLY A 88 -12.42 -1.14 -20.77
N ASP A 89 -11.84 -2.32 -21.00
CA ASP A 89 -11.00 -2.54 -22.17
C ASP A 89 -11.93 -2.57 -23.40
N PRO A 90 -11.74 -1.70 -24.40
CA PRO A 90 -12.57 -1.72 -25.60
C PRO A 90 -12.39 -2.99 -26.45
N GLU A 91 -11.38 -3.81 -26.15
CA GLU A 91 -11.12 -5.09 -26.83
C GLU A 91 -11.46 -6.33 -25.98
N ASP A 92 -12.06 -6.15 -24.78
CA ASP A 92 -12.73 -7.24 -24.04
C ASP A 92 -14.16 -7.47 -24.57
#